data_AF-A0A974PHU7-F1
#
_entry.id   AF-A0A974PHU7-F1
#
_cell.length_a   1.000
_cell.length_b   1.000
_cell.length_c   1.000
_cell.angle_alpha   90.00
_cell.angle_beta   90.00
_cell.angle_gamma   90.00
#
_symmetry.space_group_name_H-M   'P 1'
#
loop_
_entity.id
_entity.type
_entity.pdbx_description
1 polymer ?
#
loop_
_entity_poly.entity_id
_entity_poly.type
_entity_poly.pdbx_seq_one_letter_code
_entity_poly.pdbx_strand_id
1 'polypeptide(L)'
;MRKTFKARHLTMIALGGSIGTGLFLASGGAIASSGPGGALLAYTAVGIMVYFLMTSLGELATYLPDSGSFSTYGTRFVSPAFGFAIGWNFWYNWAVTIAAELSAATVIIKYWFPDSPSILWSLLFLLLMFGLNFLSARGYGESEYWFAIIKIITVIVFLTVGVLMIFGILGGKAVGFGNFQLGGSSFHGGFFAFVGVFMAAGFSFQGTELVGVAAGESENPRRNVPLAIRRVFWRILIFYIFAILVIGLLIPYTNPDLLRSGIDDIGVSPFTIVFNKAGLAIAASVMNAVILSSVLSAGNSGMYASTRVLYAMAKDGMAPRALGRLNRRGVPVGALLVTTAVGMLAFLASFFGDGAVYNWLLNASGMCGFINWLGIAVCHYRFRRAFVKQGHSLEELPYRARWFPFGPLFALVLCLIAVFGQNLGAFTGGSIDWYGILVSYISLPLFLLIWFGYRWFRKSRIVPLDQCDLSTHPE
;
A
#
# COMPACT_ATOMS: atom_id res chain seq x y z
N MET A 1 10.34 14.32 -16.49
CA MET A 1 8.90 14.16 -16.81
C MET A 1 8.21 15.52 -16.68
N ARG A 2 6.96 15.68 -17.17
CA ARG A 2 6.26 16.97 -17.09
C ARG A 2 5.67 17.16 -15.69
N LYS A 3 5.78 18.36 -15.12
CA LYS A 3 5.07 18.73 -13.89
C LYS A 3 3.59 18.89 -14.23
N THR A 4 2.77 17.92 -13.87
CA THR A 4 1.35 17.87 -14.27
C THR A 4 0.38 17.81 -13.10
N PHE A 5 0.86 17.55 -11.88
CA PHE A 5 0.00 17.42 -10.71
C PHE A 5 -0.19 18.73 -9.95
N LYS A 6 -1.45 19.12 -9.88
CA LYS A 6 -1.98 20.16 -8.98
C LYS A 6 -2.12 19.60 -7.56
N ALA A 7 -2.27 20.49 -6.58
CA ALA A 7 -2.50 20.14 -5.17
C ALA A 7 -3.65 19.14 -4.97
N ARG A 8 -4.74 19.28 -5.75
CA ARG A 8 -5.90 18.37 -5.69
C ARG A 8 -5.54 16.95 -6.13
N HIS A 9 -4.72 16.79 -7.18
CA HIS A 9 -4.31 15.47 -7.67
C HIS A 9 -3.44 14.77 -6.64
N LEU A 10 -2.44 15.46 -6.09
CA LEU A 10 -1.58 14.91 -5.05
C LEU A 10 -2.37 14.50 -3.79
N THR A 11 -3.35 15.31 -3.41
CA THR A 11 -4.24 14.95 -2.30
C THR A 11 -5.02 13.69 -2.61
N MET A 12 -5.67 13.60 -3.77
CA MET A 12 -6.53 12.46 -4.08
C MET A 12 -5.73 11.20 -4.34
N ILE A 13 -4.52 11.30 -4.88
CA ILE A 13 -3.57 10.19 -4.96
C ILE A 13 -3.21 9.71 -3.54
N ALA A 14 -2.92 10.63 -2.62
CA ALA A 14 -2.59 10.30 -1.23
C ALA A 14 -3.78 9.70 -0.44
N LEU A 15 -4.99 10.16 -0.74
CA LEU A 15 -6.22 9.76 -0.05
C LEU A 15 -6.80 8.47 -0.63
N GLY A 16 -6.96 8.42 -1.96
CA GLY A 16 -7.64 7.37 -2.68
C GLY A 16 -6.76 6.22 -3.14
N GLY A 17 -5.49 6.47 -3.50
CA GLY A 17 -4.58 5.46 -4.07
C GLY A 17 -4.23 4.32 -3.12
N SER A 18 -4.63 4.47 -1.87
CA SER A 18 -4.39 3.55 -0.76
C SER A 18 -5.67 2.97 -0.15
N ILE A 19 -6.83 3.46 -0.58
CA ILE A 19 -8.11 2.82 -0.25
C ILE A 19 -8.34 1.80 -1.36
N GLY A 20 -8.32 0.52 -0.98
CA GLY A 20 -8.28 -0.61 -1.91
C GLY A 20 -8.80 -1.90 -1.29
N THR A 21 -8.44 -3.01 -1.93
CA THR A 21 -8.75 -4.38 -1.50
C THR A 21 -8.37 -4.65 -0.05
N GLY A 22 -7.27 -4.08 0.45
CA GLY A 22 -6.88 -4.23 1.84
C GLY A 22 -7.94 -3.77 2.84
N LEU A 23 -8.58 -2.61 2.61
CA LEU A 23 -9.62 -2.13 3.50
C LEU A 23 -10.94 -2.90 3.32
N PHE A 24 -11.36 -3.12 2.07
CA PHE A 24 -12.69 -3.66 1.79
C PHE A 24 -12.78 -5.18 1.88
N LEU A 25 -11.72 -5.91 1.56
CA LEU A 25 -11.69 -7.39 1.55
C LEU A 25 -10.85 -7.94 2.70
N ALA A 26 -9.62 -7.44 2.89
CA ALA A 26 -8.69 -8.04 3.87
C ALA A 26 -9.07 -7.76 5.33
N SER A 27 -9.83 -6.69 5.60
CA SER A 27 -10.31 -6.37 6.95
C SER A 27 -11.21 -7.45 7.55
N GLY A 28 -11.96 -8.19 6.74
CA GLY A 28 -12.83 -9.29 7.19
C GLY A 28 -12.01 -10.41 7.82
N GLY A 29 -11.02 -10.92 7.08
CA GLY A 29 -10.08 -11.92 7.56
C GLY A 29 -9.26 -11.46 8.76
N ALA A 30 -8.87 -10.18 8.83
CA ALA A 30 -8.16 -9.63 9.98
C ALA A 30 -8.99 -9.68 11.27
N ILE A 31 -10.27 -9.33 11.19
CA ILE A 31 -11.19 -9.38 12.34
C ILE A 31 -11.53 -10.82 12.70
N ALA A 32 -11.79 -11.68 11.71
CA ALA A 32 -12.11 -13.08 11.95
C ALA A 32 -10.96 -13.84 12.64
N SER A 33 -9.71 -13.57 12.25
CA SER A 33 -8.53 -14.26 12.79
C SER A 33 -8.07 -13.74 14.15
N SER A 34 -8.06 -12.42 14.36
CA SER A 34 -7.49 -11.80 15.57
C SER A 34 -8.52 -11.24 16.56
N GLY A 35 -9.81 -11.30 16.19
CA GLY A 35 -10.89 -10.66 16.93
C GLY A 35 -10.94 -9.15 16.68
N PRO A 36 -12.01 -8.48 17.12
CA PRO A 36 -12.21 -7.05 16.86
C PRO A 36 -11.18 -6.17 17.59
N GLY A 37 -10.77 -6.56 18.80
CA GLY A 37 -9.73 -5.85 19.56
C GLY A 37 -8.33 -6.04 18.98
N GLY A 38 -8.00 -7.28 18.59
CA GLY A 38 -6.74 -7.60 17.91
C GLY A 38 -6.58 -6.82 16.60
N ALA A 39 -7.61 -6.84 15.76
CA ALA A 39 -7.60 -6.12 14.49
C ALA A 39 -7.50 -4.61 14.70
N LEU A 40 -8.29 -4.03 15.61
CA LEU A 40 -8.26 -2.60 15.90
C LEU A 40 -6.88 -2.15 16.40
N LEU A 41 -6.27 -2.91 17.31
CA LEU A 41 -4.94 -2.60 17.83
C LEU A 41 -3.88 -2.69 16.72
N ALA A 42 -3.94 -3.73 15.88
CA ALA A 42 -2.98 -3.93 14.79
C ALA A 42 -3.07 -2.81 13.74
N TYR A 43 -4.28 -2.47 13.28
CA TYR A 43 -4.47 -1.35 12.34
C TYR A 43 -4.08 0.00 12.95
N THR A 44 -4.27 0.18 14.26
CA THR A 44 -3.82 1.40 14.96
C THR A 44 -2.29 1.46 15.02
N ALA A 45 -1.61 0.37 15.39
CA ALA A 45 -0.15 0.30 15.45
C ALA A 45 0.49 0.55 14.08
N VAL A 46 0.01 -0.13 13.03
CA VAL A 46 0.47 0.08 11.65
C VAL A 46 0.10 1.49 11.17
N GLY A 47 -1.07 2.02 11.55
CA GLY A 47 -1.45 3.40 11.25
C GLY A 47 -0.47 4.43 11.83
N ILE A 48 -0.10 4.31 13.11
CA ILE A 48 0.89 5.19 13.74
C ILE A 48 2.26 5.07 13.05
N MET A 49 2.67 3.83 12.72
CA MET A 49 3.90 3.56 11.97
C MET A 49 3.90 4.28 10.61
N VAL A 50 2.83 4.13 9.82
CA VAL A 50 2.65 4.77 8.52
C VAL A 50 2.62 6.29 8.64
N TYR A 51 1.98 6.84 9.66
CA TYR A 51 2.01 8.27 9.93
C TYR A 51 3.44 8.79 10.06
N PHE A 52 4.27 8.15 10.89
CA PHE A 52 5.67 8.55 11.04
C PHE A 52 6.46 8.41 9.73
N LEU A 53 6.28 7.32 9.00
CA LEU A 53 6.91 7.12 7.68
C LEU A 53 6.52 8.19 6.68
N MET A 54 5.26 8.62 6.67
CA MET A 54 4.77 9.67 5.78
C MET A 54 5.31 11.04 6.18
N THR A 55 5.52 11.32 7.46
CA THR A 55 6.25 12.54 7.87
C THR A 55 7.72 12.49 7.45
N SER A 56 8.38 11.35 7.59
CA SER A 56 9.76 11.13 7.13
C SER A 56 9.89 11.30 5.61
N LEU A 57 8.99 10.69 4.84
CA LEU A 57 8.93 10.83 3.39
C LEU A 57 8.60 12.26 2.97
N GLY A 58 7.70 12.94 3.68
CA GLY A 58 7.35 14.33 3.40
C GLY A 58 8.54 15.28 3.49
N GLU A 59 9.44 15.06 4.45
CA GLU A 59 10.67 15.84 4.57
C GLU A 59 11.63 15.56 3.41
N LEU A 60 11.87 14.28 3.10
CA LEU A 60 12.73 13.88 1.98
C LEU A 60 12.18 14.41 0.63
N ALA A 61 10.89 14.25 0.38
CA ALA A 61 10.24 14.60 -0.88
C ALA A 61 10.01 16.10 -1.08
N THR A 62 10.01 16.89 -0.01
CA THR A 62 9.99 18.37 -0.13
C THR A 62 11.37 18.95 -0.33
N TYR A 63 12.40 18.31 0.23
CA TYR A 63 13.80 18.69 0.04
C TYR A 63 14.31 18.28 -1.34
N LEU A 64 14.12 17.01 -1.71
CA LEU A 64 14.54 16.42 -2.98
C LEU A 64 13.33 15.76 -3.69
N PRO A 65 12.51 16.55 -4.41
CA PRO A 65 11.34 16.06 -5.12
C PRO A 65 11.75 15.31 -6.39
N ASP A 66 12.03 14.02 -6.27
CA ASP A 66 12.48 13.17 -7.37
C ASP A 66 11.53 11.97 -7.57
N SER A 67 11.25 11.62 -8.83
CA SER A 67 10.33 10.52 -9.16
C SER A 67 10.89 9.12 -8.88
N GLY A 68 12.22 8.98 -8.75
CA GLY A 68 12.83 7.76 -8.23
C GLY A 68 12.58 7.56 -6.73
N SER A 69 12.19 8.63 -6.02
CA SER A 69 11.80 8.63 -4.61
C SER A 69 12.77 7.79 -3.77
N PHE A 70 12.34 6.62 -3.33
CA PHE A 70 13.06 5.71 -2.45
C PHE A 70 14.39 5.20 -3.04
N SER A 71 14.44 4.96 -4.36
CA SER A 71 15.68 4.54 -5.04
C SER A 71 16.73 5.65 -4.97
N THR A 72 16.31 6.89 -5.24
CA THR A 72 17.15 8.09 -5.22
C THR A 72 17.63 8.38 -3.80
N TYR A 73 16.73 8.37 -2.81
CA TYR A 73 17.08 8.58 -1.41
C TYR A 73 18.02 7.49 -0.87
N GLY A 74 17.77 6.23 -1.23
CA GLY A 74 18.62 5.10 -0.85
C GLY A 74 20.03 5.22 -1.42
N THR A 75 20.14 5.64 -2.68
CA THR A 75 21.43 5.84 -3.36
C THR A 75 22.24 6.95 -2.71
N ARG A 76 21.61 8.12 -2.47
CA ARG A 76 22.29 9.32 -1.95
C ARG A 76 22.64 9.24 -0.46
N PHE A 77 21.73 8.72 0.36
CA PHE A 77 21.86 8.78 1.81
C PHE A 77 22.33 7.48 2.46
N VAL A 78 22.26 6.33 1.76
CA VAL A 78 22.62 5.02 2.31
C VAL A 78 23.79 4.40 1.53
N SER A 79 23.54 3.92 0.31
CA SER A 79 24.55 3.41 -0.63
C SER A 79 23.91 3.19 -2.01
N PRO A 80 24.68 3.24 -3.10
CA PRO A 80 24.19 2.86 -4.44
C PRO A 80 23.55 1.47 -4.50
N ALA A 81 24.11 0.48 -3.79
CA ALA A 81 23.52 -0.86 -3.73
C ALA A 81 22.18 -0.90 -3.00
N PHE A 82 22.01 -0.09 -1.96
CA PHE A 82 20.75 -0.02 -1.22
C PHE A 82 19.66 0.66 -2.06
N GLY A 83 19.99 1.76 -2.74
CA GLY A 83 19.07 2.42 -3.67
C GLY A 83 18.62 1.50 -4.81
N PHE A 84 19.56 0.77 -5.41
CA PHE A 84 19.26 -0.26 -6.42
C PHE A 84 18.29 -1.32 -5.88
N ALA A 85 18.56 -1.90 -4.72
CA ALA A 85 17.74 -2.96 -4.15
C ALA A 85 16.33 -2.48 -3.76
N ILE A 86 16.22 -1.31 -3.13
CA ILE A 86 14.93 -0.72 -2.76
C ILE A 86 14.13 -0.34 -4.02
N GLY A 87 14.79 0.20 -5.05
CA GLY A 87 14.14 0.54 -6.31
C GLY A 87 13.54 -0.69 -7.01
N TRP A 88 14.29 -1.79 -7.10
CA TRP A 88 13.79 -3.05 -7.66
C TRP A 88 12.72 -3.70 -6.79
N ASN A 89 12.85 -3.67 -5.46
CA ASN A 89 11.82 -4.15 -4.53
C ASN A 89 10.52 -3.34 -4.66
N PHE A 90 10.62 -2.02 -4.79
CA PHE A 90 9.46 -1.16 -5.02
C PHE A 90 8.78 -1.42 -6.36
N TRP A 91 9.56 -1.56 -7.43
CA TRP A 91 9.01 -1.90 -8.74
C TRP A 91 8.33 -3.29 -8.75
N TYR A 92 9.00 -4.30 -8.19
CA TYR A 92 8.47 -5.66 -8.07
C TYR A 92 7.17 -5.71 -7.25
N ASN A 93 7.13 -5.03 -6.11
CA ASN A 93 5.94 -4.92 -5.27
C ASN A 93 4.71 -4.47 -6.07
N TRP A 94 4.84 -3.34 -6.77
CA TRP A 94 3.72 -2.79 -7.53
C TRP A 94 3.38 -3.61 -8.77
N ALA A 95 4.36 -4.28 -9.40
CA ALA A 95 4.10 -5.21 -10.49
C ALA A 95 3.27 -6.43 -10.03
N VAL A 96 3.61 -6.99 -8.86
CA VAL A 96 2.84 -8.08 -8.21
C VAL A 96 1.48 -7.60 -7.73
N THR A 97 1.39 -6.37 -7.22
CA THR A 97 0.12 -5.77 -6.78
C THR A 97 -0.87 -5.65 -7.94
N ILE A 98 -0.41 -5.30 -9.15
CA ILE A 98 -1.29 -5.28 -10.35
C ILE A 98 -1.95 -6.65 -10.56
N ALA A 99 -1.21 -7.74 -10.37
CA ALA A 99 -1.77 -9.09 -10.48
C ALA A 99 -2.82 -9.37 -9.39
N ALA A 100 -2.52 -9.02 -8.14
CA ALA A 100 -3.47 -9.17 -7.04
C ALA A 100 -4.76 -8.39 -7.27
N GLU A 101 -4.67 -7.14 -7.74
CA GLU A 101 -5.84 -6.32 -8.05
C GLU A 101 -6.64 -6.88 -9.23
N LEU A 102 -5.98 -7.38 -10.28
CA LEU A 102 -6.68 -8.06 -11.38
C LEU A 102 -7.42 -9.32 -10.90
N SER A 103 -6.79 -10.15 -10.07
CA SER A 103 -7.45 -11.32 -9.48
C SER A 103 -8.68 -10.92 -8.69
N ALA A 104 -8.58 -9.93 -7.80
CA ALA A 104 -9.71 -9.42 -7.04
C ALA A 104 -10.82 -8.87 -7.94
N ALA A 105 -10.48 -8.09 -8.98
CA ALA A 105 -11.45 -7.54 -9.92
C ALA A 105 -12.24 -8.64 -10.64
N THR A 106 -11.59 -9.76 -11.00
CA THR A 106 -12.28 -10.89 -11.66
C THR A 106 -13.23 -11.65 -10.74
N VAL A 107 -13.01 -11.65 -9.43
CA VAL A 107 -13.97 -12.21 -8.47
C VAL A 107 -15.17 -11.27 -8.31
N ILE A 108 -14.91 -9.98 -8.16
CA ILE A 108 -15.96 -8.98 -7.92
C ILE A 108 -16.92 -8.88 -9.12
N ILE A 109 -16.40 -8.90 -10.35
CA ILE A 109 -17.24 -8.79 -11.56
C ILE A 109 -18.18 -9.98 -11.75
N LYS A 110 -17.82 -11.16 -11.21
CA LYS A 110 -18.67 -12.35 -11.21
C LYS A 110 -19.93 -12.19 -10.37
N TYR A 111 -20.01 -11.18 -9.51
CA TYR A 111 -21.27 -10.82 -8.85
C TYR A 111 -22.38 -10.48 -9.86
N TRP A 112 -22.06 -9.78 -10.96
CA TRP A 112 -23.03 -9.48 -12.03
C TRP A 112 -22.94 -10.47 -13.20
N PHE A 113 -21.76 -11.01 -13.47
CA PHE A 113 -21.50 -11.88 -14.62
C PHE A 113 -20.84 -13.21 -14.18
N PRO A 114 -21.54 -14.08 -13.44
CA PRO A 114 -20.94 -15.26 -12.80
C PRO A 114 -20.30 -16.25 -13.78
N ASP A 115 -20.93 -16.46 -14.94
CA ASP A 115 -20.48 -17.43 -15.95
C ASP A 115 -19.43 -16.87 -16.92
N SER A 116 -19.01 -15.62 -16.72
CA SER A 116 -18.09 -14.95 -17.64
C SER A 116 -16.62 -15.35 -17.41
N PRO A 117 -15.79 -15.44 -18.47
CA PRO A 117 -14.39 -15.82 -18.32
C PRO A 117 -13.57 -14.76 -17.56
N SER A 118 -12.84 -15.16 -16.51
CA SER A 118 -11.95 -14.27 -15.76
C SER A 118 -10.86 -13.63 -16.63
N ILE A 119 -10.36 -14.37 -17.63
CA ILE A 119 -9.35 -13.87 -18.58
C ILE A 119 -9.86 -12.64 -19.36
N LEU A 120 -11.11 -12.67 -19.81
CA LEU A 120 -11.71 -11.56 -20.56
C LEU A 120 -11.71 -10.27 -19.74
N TRP A 121 -12.21 -10.34 -18.50
CA TRP A 121 -12.28 -9.18 -17.62
C TRP A 121 -10.91 -8.67 -17.20
N SER A 122 -9.99 -9.58 -16.88
CA SER A 122 -8.62 -9.21 -16.52
C SER A 122 -7.91 -8.46 -17.65
N LEU A 123 -8.06 -8.91 -18.90
CA LEU A 123 -7.49 -8.24 -20.07
C LEU A 123 -8.13 -6.87 -20.28
N LEU A 124 -9.46 -6.78 -20.17
CA LEU A 124 -10.19 -5.50 -20.29
C LEU A 124 -9.73 -4.49 -19.23
N PHE A 125 -9.63 -4.91 -17.98
CA PHE A 125 -9.18 -4.06 -16.88
C PHE A 125 -7.71 -3.67 -17.00
N LEU A 126 -6.85 -4.60 -17.43
CA LEU A 126 -5.45 -4.31 -17.70
C LEU A 126 -5.28 -3.29 -18.83
N LEU A 127 -6.02 -3.46 -19.93
CA LEU A 127 -6.03 -2.51 -21.05
C LEU A 127 -6.56 -1.14 -20.64
N LEU A 128 -7.57 -1.10 -19.77
CA LEU A 128 -8.07 0.15 -19.19
C LEU A 128 -6.97 0.86 -18.38
N MET A 129 -6.34 0.16 -17.42
CA MET A 129 -5.25 0.73 -16.59
C MET A 129 -4.05 1.16 -17.44
N PHE A 130 -3.67 0.34 -18.42
CA PHE A 130 -2.61 0.66 -19.37
C PHE A 130 -2.96 1.91 -20.18
N GLY A 131 -4.18 1.99 -20.71
CA GLY A 131 -4.67 3.12 -21.49
C GLY A 131 -4.63 4.43 -20.70
N LEU A 132 -5.10 4.42 -19.45
CA LEU A 132 -5.05 5.58 -18.55
C LEU A 132 -3.62 6.07 -18.32
N ASN A 133 -2.67 5.16 -18.13
CA ASN A 133 -1.25 5.49 -17.94
C ASN A 133 -0.53 5.88 -19.24
N PHE A 134 -0.92 5.29 -20.38
CA PHE A 134 -0.31 5.52 -21.68
C PHE A 134 -0.70 6.89 -22.27
N LEU A 135 -1.94 7.34 -22.05
CA LEU A 135 -2.47 8.58 -22.61
C LEU A 135 -1.79 9.81 -22.01
N SER A 136 -1.77 9.96 -20.68
CA SER A 136 -0.96 10.98 -20.00
C SER A 136 -0.95 10.80 -18.48
N ALA A 137 0.09 11.32 -17.80
CA ALA A 137 0.11 11.43 -16.33
C ALA A 137 -1.06 12.25 -15.78
N ARG A 138 -1.55 13.24 -16.53
CA ARG A 138 -2.75 14.00 -16.19
C ARG A 138 -4.02 13.15 -16.25
N GLY A 139 -4.14 12.28 -17.26
CA GLY A 139 -5.24 11.32 -17.39
C GLY A 139 -5.34 10.42 -16.15
N TYR A 140 -4.20 9.84 -15.75
CA TYR A 140 -4.09 9.12 -14.47
C TYR A 140 -4.57 9.96 -13.29
N GLY A 141 -4.07 11.19 -13.14
CA GLY A 141 -4.43 12.05 -12.00
C GLY A 141 -5.91 12.46 -11.93
N GLU A 142 -6.56 12.66 -13.08
CA GLU A 142 -8.00 12.96 -13.13
C GLU A 142 -8.85 11.69 -12.87
N SER A 143 -8.47 10.54 -13.42
CA SER A 143 -9.15 9.27 -13.12
C SER A 143 -9.07 8.94 -11.63
N GLU A 144 -7.89 9.11 -11.03
CA GLU A 144 -7.68 8.85 -9.61
C GLU A 144 -8.46 9.84 -8.75
N TYR A 145 -8.60 11.10 -9.18
CA TYR A 145 -9.46 12.07 -8.50
C TYR A 145 -10.90 11.57 -8.39
N TRP A 146 -11.49 11.07 -9.48
CA TRP A 146 -12.86 10.56 -9.48
C TRP A 146 -13.01 9.26 -8.71
N PHE A 147 -12.10 8.30 -8.90
CA PHE A 147 -12.12 7.04 -8.13
C PHE A 147 -12.01 7.29 -6.62
N ALA A 148 -11.14 8.22 -6.20
CA ALA A 148 -10.99 8.58 -4.80
C ALA A 148 -12.28 9.18 -4.21
N ILE A 149 -13.01 10.02 -4.95
CA ILE A 149 -14.29 10.60 -4.47
C ILE A 149 -15.29 9.50 -4.13
N ILE A 150 -15.48 8.52 -5.01
CA ILE A 150 -16.42 7.42 -4.82
C ILE A 150 -16.13 6.69 -3.50
N LYS A 151 -14.85 6.34 -3.29
CA LYS A 151 -14.40 5.64 -2.08
C LYS A 151 -14.62 6.46 -0.82
N ILE A 152 -14.24 7.74 -0.84
CA ILE A 152 -14.34 8.64 0.31
C ILE A 152 -15.82 8.79 0.73
N ILE A 153 -16.70 9.05 -0.23
CA ILE A 153 -18.15 9.17 0.04
C ILE A 153 -18.67 7.86 0.62
N THR A 154 -18.30 6.72 0.04
CA THR A 154 -18.77 5.41 0.52
C THR A 154 -18.37 5.15 1.97
N VAL A 155 -17.14 5.45 2.35
CA VAL A 155 -16.71 5.25 3.74
C VAL A 155 -17.39 6.24 4.70
N ILE A 156 -17.63 7.49 4.29
CA ILE A 156 -18.39 8.44 5.13
C ILE A 156 -19.83 7.94 5.35
N VAL A 157 -20.50 7.45 4.30
CA VAL A 157 -21.84 6.85 4.40
C VAL A 157 -21.79 5.62 5.31
N PHE A 158 -20.79 4.76 5.14
CA PHE A 158 -20.60 3.57 5.97
C PHE A 158 -20.45 3.91 7.45
N LEU A 159 -19.60 4.88 7.79
CA LEU A 159 -19.42 5.31 9.18
C LEU A 159 -20.70 5.92 9.75
N THR A 160 -21.42 6.71 8.95
CA THR A 160 -22.69 7.31 9.38
C THR A 160 -23.72 6.23 9.69
N VAL A 161 -23.96 5.30 8.77
CA VAL A 161 -24.89 4.17 8.97
C VAL A 161 -24.45 3.32 10.16
N GLY A 162 -23.16 3.00 10.24
CA GLY A 162 -22.61 2.18 11.31
C GLY A 162 -22.81 2.82 12.69
N VAL A 163 -22.57 4.12 12.82
CA VAL A 163 -22.81 4.87 14.07
C VAL A 163 -24.30 4.85 14.44
N LEU A 164 -25.19 5.09 13.47
CA LEU A 164 -26.65 5.02 13.72
C LEU A 164 -27.08 3.63 14.20
N MET A 165 -26.48 2.56 13.66
CA MET A 165 -26.73 1.20 14.11
C MET A 165 -26.19 0.92 15.51
N ILE A 166 -24.97 1.37 15.81
CA ILE A 166 -24.34 1.17 17.13
C ILE A 166 -25.21 1.77 18.23
N PHE A 167 -25.77 2.96 18.01
CA PHE A 167 -26.67 3.63 18.96
C PHE A 167 -28.12 3.14 18.92
N GLY A 168 -28.46 2.19 18.05
CA GLY A 168 -29.81 1.64 17.94
C GLY A 168 -30.83 2.56 17.27
N ILE A 169 -30.40 3.71 16.73
CA ILE A 169 -31.24 4.61 15.93
C ILE A 169 -31.70 3.88 14.67
N LEU A 170 -30.82 3.06 14.10
CA LEU A 170 -31.12 2.16 12.99
C LEU A 170 -31.05 0.72 13.50
N GLY A 171 -32.15 -0.04 13.43
CA GLY A 171 -32.25 -1.42 13.92
C GLY A 171 -32.83 -1.60 15.34
N GLY A 172 -33.12 -0.50 16.05
CA GLY A 172 -33.99 -0.50 17.23
C GLY A 172 -33.39 -0.97 18.56
N LYS A 173 -32.13 -1.42 18.59
CA LYS A 173 -31.39 -1.74 19.82
C LYS A 173 -29.94 -1.30 19.73
N ALA A 174 -29.44 -0.66 20.79
CA ALA A 174 -28.02 -0.33 20.90
C ALA A 174 -27.20 -1.62 21.00
N VAL A 175 -26.11 -1.69 20.22
CA VAL A 175 -25.31 -2.92 20.07
C VAL A 175 -24.38 -3.15 21.27
N GLY A 176 -23.87 -2.07 21.86
CA GLY A 176 -22.88 -2.13 22.93
C GLY A 176 -21.57 -2.80 22.50
N PHE A 177 -20.83 -3.36 23.45
CA PHE A 177 -19.52 -4.00 23.22
C PHE A 177 -19.60 -5.54 23.16
N GLY A 178 -20.79 -6.12 22.93
CA GLY A 178 -20.99 -7.58 22.99
C GLY A 178 -20.06 -8.35 22.05
N ASN A 179 -19.84 -7.86 20.82
CA ASN A 179 -18.92 -8.49 19.87
C ASN A 179 -17.44 -8.39 20.29
N PHE A 180 -17.06 -7.36 21.05
CA PHE A 180 -15.72 -7.22 21.65
C PHE A 180 -15.51 -8.12 22.87
N GLN A 181 -16.56 -8.67 23.45
CA GLN A 181 -16.48 -9.58 24.60
C GLN A 181 -16.80 -11.03 24.21
N LEU A 182 -17.09 -11.26 22.92
CA LEU A 182 -17.44 -12.57 22.40
C LEU A 182 -16.28 -13.54 22.65
N GLY A 183 -16.57 -14.69 23.28
CA GLY A 183 -15.53 -15.65 23.66
C GLY A 183 -14.69 -15.26 24.89
N GLY A 184 -15.10 -14.24 25.66
CA GLY A 184 -14.46 -13.83 26.90
C GLY A 184 -13.27 -12.87 26.75
N SER A 185 -12.91 -12.50 25.51
CA SER A 185 -11.80 -11.59 25.21
C SER A 185 -12.04 -10.84 23.89
N SER A 186 -11.55 -9.60 23.79
CA SER A 186 -11.54 -8.86 22.52
C SER A 186 -10.49 -9.36 21.52
N PHE A 187 -9.59 -10.23 21.97
CA PHE A 187 -8.55 -10.85 21.17
C PHE A 187 -8.89 -12.32 20.90
N HIS A 188 -8.76 -12.72 19.64
CA HIS A 188 -8.91 -14.08 19.16
C HIS A 188 -7.60 -14.55 18.50
N GLY A 189 -7.37 -15.86 18.41
CA GLY A 189 -6.20 -16.45 17.74
C GLY A 189 -4.83 -16.22 18.40
N GLY A 190 -4.77 -15.47 19.51
CA GLY A 190 -3.54 -15.23 20.29
C GLY A 190 -2.57 -14.22 19.65
N PHE A 191 -1.36 -14.12 20.21
CA PHE A 191 -0.37 -13.12 19.80
C PHE A 191 0.06 -13.26 18.33
N PHE A 192 0.23 -14.48 17.82
CA PHE A 192 0.62 -14.71 16.43
C PHE A 192 -0.47 -14.30 15.43
N ALA A 193 -1.75 -14.49 15.75
CA ALA A 193 -2.84 -13.98 14.92
C ALA A 193 -2.84 -12.46 14.88
N PHE A 194 -2.63 -11.80 16.03
CA PHE A 194 -2.48 -10.35 16.12
C PHE A 194 -1.33 -9.82 15.25
N VAL A 195 -0.15 -10.44 15.31
CA VAL A 195 1.00 -10.04 14.48
C VAL A 195 0.74 -10.36 13.00
N GLY A 196 0.05 -11.46 12.68
CA GLY A 196 -0.35 -11.79 11.31
C GLY A 196 -1.20 -10.71 10.64
N VAL A 197 -2.02 -9.98 11.41
CA VAL A 197 -2.82 -8.85 10.88
C VAL A 197 -1.94 -7.70 10.38
N PHE A 198 -0.68 -7.58 10.83
CA PHE A 198 0.20 -6.50 10.37
C PHE A 198 0.40 -6.57 8.85
N MET A 199 0.37 -7.77 8.24
CA MET A 199 0.47 -7.92 6.80
C MET A 199 -0.76 -7.38 6.07
N ALA A 200 -1.96 -7.75 6.52
CA ALA A 200 -3.21 -7.24 5.97
C ALA A 200 -3.34 -5.72 6.16
N ALA A 201 -3.01 -5.21 7.36
CA ALA A 201 -3.01 -3.79 7.65
C ALA A 201 -1.95 -3.05 6.81
N GLY A 202 -0.73 -3.58 6.72
CA GLY A 202 0.36 -3.03 5.92
C GLY A 202 -0.03 -2.91 4.45
N PHE A 203 -0.53 -3.99 3.85
CA PHE A 203 -1.10 -3.98 2.50
C PHE A 203 -2.20 -2.94 2.34
N SER A 204 -3.10 -2.83 3.33
CA SER A 204 -4.18 -1.83 3.32
C SER A 204 -3.68 -0.38 3.36
N PHE A 205 -2.51 -0.11 3.94
CA PHE A 205 -1.92 1.22 4.02
C PHE A 205 -0.93 1.53 2.89
N GLN A 206 -0.52 0.55 2.08
CA GLN A 206 0.29 0.81 0.89
C GLN A 206 -0.42 1.80 -0.04
N GLY A 207 0.36 2.47 -0.89
CA GLY A 207 -0.17 3.57 -1.70
C GLY A 207 -0.01 4.94 -1.04
N THR A 208 0.18 5.03 0.28
CA THR A 208 0.49 6.30 0.97
C THR A 208 1.76 6.96 0.43
N GLU A 209 2.75 6.12 0.17
CA GLU A 209 4.09 6.50 -0.24
C GLU A 209 4.17 6.98 -1.69
N LEU A 210 3.11 6.79 -2.50
CA LEU A 210 3.02 7.33 -3.86
C LEU A 210 3.14 8.85 -3.90
N VAL A 211 2.83 9.54 -2.79
CA VAL A 211 3.08 10.97 -2.64
C VAL A 211 4.55 11.31 -2.89
N GLY A 212 5.49 10.45 -2.50
CA GLY A 212 6.92 10.62 -2.76
C GLY A 212 7.26 10.57 -4.24
N VAL A 213 6.74 9.57 -4.96
CA VAL A 213 6.94 9.44 -6.42
C VAL A 213 6.27 10.59 -7.17
N ALA A 214 5.03 10.91 -6.80
CA ALA A 214 4.25 11.99 -7.40
C ALA A 214 4.81 13.39 -7.08
N ALA A 215 5.63 13.54 -6.03
CA ALA A 215 6.31 14.80 -5.72
C ALA A 215 7.21 15.26 -6.87
N GLY A 216 7.89 14.35 -7.56
CA GLY A 216 8.73 14.65 -8.73
C GLY A 216 7.95 15.19 -9.95
N GLU A 217 6.64 14.93 -10.03
CA GLU A 217 5.75 15.46 -11.08
C GLU A 217 4.83 16.59 -10.56
N SER A 218 5.06 17.09 -9.34
CA SER A 218 4.28 18.20 -8.76
C SER A 218 4.73 19.56 -9.27
N GLU A 219 3.78 20.47 -9.50
CA GLU A 219 4.07 21.88 -9.82
C GLU A 219 4.77 22.60 -8.65
N ASN A 220 4.35 22.31 -7.42
CA ASN A 220 4.90 22.91 -6.20
C ASN A 220 5.02 21.86 -5.07
N PRO A 221 6.05 20.99 -5.09
CA PRO A 221 6.19 19.92 -4.11
C PRO A 221 6.37 20.45 -2.68
N ARG A 222 7.09 21.57 -2.50
CA ARG A 222 7.32 22.21 -1.18
C ARG A 222 6.02 22.60 -0.47
N ARG A 223 4.98 22.98 -1.22
CA ARG A 223 3.65 23.28 -0.66
C ARG A 223 2.71 22.07 -0.68
N ASN A 224 2.69 21.33 -1.79
CA ASN A 224 1.67 20.31 -2.03
C ASN A 224 1.91 19.01 -1.24
N VAL A 225 3.18 18.59 -1.08
CA VAL A 225 3.51 17.39 -0.32
C VAL A 225 3.12 17.55 1.16
N PRO A 226 3.47 18.63 1.88
CA PRO A 226 3.06 18.79 3.28
C PRO A 226 1.54 18.78 3.49
N LEU A 227 0.78 19.34 2.55
CA LEU A 227 -0.68 19.30 2.58
C LEU A 227 -1.20 17.86 2.46
N ALA A 228 -0.63 17.07 1.56
CA ALA A 228 -0.96 15.65 1.43
C ALA A 228 -0.61 14.87 2.70
N ILE A 229 0.59 15.07 3.28
CA ILE A 229 1.02 14.39 4.51
C ILE A 229 0.09 14.72 5.70
N ARG A 230 -0.33 15.98 5.88
CA ARG A 230 -1.27 16.34 6.95
C ARG A 230 -2.62 15.62 6.82
N ARG A 231 -3.05 15.33 5.59
CA ARG A 231 -4.31 14.62 5.31
C ARG A 231 -4.20 13.12 5.56
N VAL A 232 -3.00 12.54 5.54
CA VAL A 232 -2.76 11.13 5.89
C VAL A 232 -3.25 10.80 7.31
N PHE A 233 -3.07 11.70 8.27
CA PHE A 233 -3.55 11.48 9.65
C PHE A 233 -5.06 11.24 9.72
N TRP A 234 -5.85 12.16 9.16
CA TRP A 234 -7.31 12.03 9.11
C TRP A 234 -7.75 10.81 8.34
N ARG A 235 -7.01 10.47 7.27
CA ARG A 235 -7.25 9.27 6.49
C ARG A 235 -7.09 8.00 7.33
N ILE A 236 -6.00 7.88 8.09
CA ILE A 236 -5.73 6.70 8.94
C ILE A 236 -6.85 6.51 9.97
N LEU A 237 -7.26 7.60 10.63
CA LEU A 237 -8.34 7.56 11.62
C LEU A 237 -9.68 7.15 10.99
N ILE A 238 -10.12 7.87 9.96
CA ILE A 238 -11.47 7.72 9.40
C ILE A 238 -11.61 6.41 8.63
N PHE A 239 -10.70 6.14 7.68
CA PHE A 239 -10.89 5.02 6.75
C PHE A 239 -10.50 3.68 7.34
N TYR A 240 -9.64 3.64 8.36
CA TYR A 240 -9.15 2.38 8.92
C TYR A 240 -9.58 2.20 10.36
N ILE A 241 -9.18 3.08 11.27
CA ILE A 241 -9.44 2.88 12.70
C ILE A 241 -10.94 2.88 12.99
N PHE A 242 -11.68 3.90 12.55
CA PHE A 242 -13.12 3.95 12.75
C PHE A 242 -13.88 2.91 11.93
N ALA A 243 -13.42 2.59 10.71
CA ALA A 243 -14.06 1.54 9.93
C ALA A 243 -13.93 0.17 10.61
N ILE A 244 -12.74 -0.21 11.05
CA ILE A 244 -12.48 -1.46 11.79
C ILE A 244 -13.24 -1.48 13.11
N LEU A 245 -13.31 -0.35 13.83
CA LEU A 245 -14.10 -0.24 15.05
C LEU A 245 -15.60 -0.49 14.79
N VAL A 246 -16.17 0.14 13.76
CA VAL A 246 -17.58 -0.05 13.39
C VAL A 246 -17.85 -1.50 12.98
N ILE A 247 -16.97 -2.09 12.16
CA ILE A 247 -17.11 -3.50 11.76
C ILE A 247 -17.04 -4.41 12.98
N GLY A 248 -16.04 -4.23 13.84
CA GLY A 248 -15.84 -5.05 15.04
C GLY A 248 -16.95 -4.89 16.09
N LEU A 249 -17.62 -3.73 16.14
CA LEU A 249 -18.80 -3.54 16.98
C LEU A 249 -20.04 -4.20 16.39
N LEU A 250 -20.24 -4.18 15.07
CA LEU A 250 -21.48 -4.62 14.42
C LEU A 250 -21.48 -6.07 13.93
N ILE A 251 -20.31 -6.67 13.72
CA ILE A 251 -20.17 -8.01 13.18
C ILE A 251 -19.38 -8.88 14.16
N PRO A 252 -19.95 -10.01 14.63
CA PRO A 252 -19.19 -10.95 15.45
C PRO A 252 -18.04 -11.54 14.61
N TYR A 253 -16.86 -11.70 15.20
CA TYR A 253 -15.70 -12.25 14.50
C TYR A 253 -15.90 -13.70 14.02
N THR A 254 -16.88 -14.41 14.58
CA THR A 254 -17.30 -15.76 14.20
C THR A 254 -18.23 -15.80 12.98
N ASN A 255 -18.61 -14.65 12.41
CA ASN A 255 -19.47 -14.61 11.23
C ASN A 255 -18.73 -15.26 10.04
N PRO A 256 -19.29 -16.31 9.42
CA PRO A 256 -18.63 -17.01 8.32
C PRO A 256 -18.43 -16.12 7.09
N ASP A 257 -19.26 -15.10 6.89
CA ASP A 257 -19.11 -14.17 5.77
C ASP A 257 -17.87 -13.27 5.90
N LEU A 258 -17.29 -13.13 7.10
CA LEU A 258 -15.98 -12.47 7.26
C LEU A 258 -14.82 -13.30 6.71
N LEU A 259 -14.97 -14.63 6.64
CA LEU A 259 -13.98 -15.54 6.04
C LEU A 259 -14.21 -15.72 4.54
N ARG A 260 -15.46 -15.58 4.08
CA ARG A 260 -15.82 -15.47 2.65
C ARG A 260 -15.40 -14.14 2.01
N SER A 261 -14.68 -13.28 2.73
CA SER A 261 -14.06 -12.09 2.17
C SER A 261 -12.71 -12.38 1.45
N GLY A 262 -12.28 -13.66 1.43
CA GLY A 262 -11.22 -14.18 0.57
C GLY A 262 -11.64 -14.35 -0.89
N ILE A 263 -10.70 -14.77 -1.76
CA ILE A 263 -10.89 -14.84 -3.24
C ILE A 263 -11.66 -16.09 -3.71
N ASP A 264 -11.82 -17.08 -2.83
CA ASP A 264 -12.38 -18.39 -3.19
C ASP A 264 -13.92 -18.38 -3.26
N ASP A 265 -14.56 -17.39 -2.64
CA ASP A 265 -16.00 -17.11 -2.71
C ASP A 265 -16.25 -15.70 -3.27
N ILE A 266 -17.49 -15.39 -3.69
CA ILE A 266 -17.86 -14.02 -4.11
C ILE A 266 -17.65 -13.09 -2.89
N GLY A 267 -16.48 -12.45 -2.84
CA GLY A 267 -15.95 -11.76 -1.68
C GLY A 267 -16.97 -10.88 -0.98
N VAL A 268 -17.45 -11.30 0.19
CA VAL A 268 -18.40 -10.51 0.97
C VAL A 268 -17.61 -9.51 1.81
N SER A 269 -17.50 -8.27 1.30
CA SER A 269 -16.88 -7.19 2.07
C SER A 269 -17.63 -6.95 3.39
N PRO A 270 -16.93 -6.73 4.53
CA PRO A 270 -17.59 -6.37 5.78
C PRO A 270 -18.48 -5.12 5.66
N PHE A 271 -18.14 -4.21 4.73
CA PHE A 271 -18.96 -3.04 4.42
C PHE A 271 -20.32 -3.44 3.85
N THR A 272 -20.33 -4.42 2.94
CA THR A 272 -21.56 -5.00 2.39
C THR A 272 -22.40 -5.66 3.49
N ILE A 273 -21.78 -6.37 4.42
CA ILE A 273 -22.49 -7.03 5.54
C ILE A 273 -23.20 -5.99 6.41
N VAL A 274 -22.53 -4.91 6.79
CA VAL A 274 -23.15 -3.83 7.60
C VAL A 274 -24.31 -3.18 6.85
N PHE A 275 -24.15 -2.84 5.57
CA PHE A 275 -25.22 -2.23 4.80
C PHE A 275 -26.42 -3.16 4.58
N ASN A 276 -26.18 -4.46 4.38
CA ASN A 276 -27.25 -5.45 4.35
C ASN A 276 -27.98 -5.53 5.70
N LYS A 277 -27.24 -5.54 6.82
CA LYS A 277 -27.82 -5.48 8.17
C LYS A 277 -28.62 -4.19 8.42
N ALA A 278 -28.26 -3.09 7.76
CA ALA A 278 -28.99 -1.83 7.82
C ALA A 278 -30.28 -1.82 6.98
N GLY A 279 -30.59 -2.89 6.25
CA GLY A 279 -31.80 -2.98 5.40
C GLY A 279 -31.69 -2.27 4.05
N LEU A 280 -30.47 -1.94 3.59
CA LEU A 280 -30.26 -1.31 2.30
C LEU A 280 -30.36 -2.35 1.16
N ALA A 281 -31.51 -2.39 0.47
CA ALA A 281 -31.85 -3.40 -0.53
C ALA A 281 -30.86 -3.54 -1.70
N ILE A 282 -30.13 -2.48 -2.06
CA ILE A 282 -29.15 -2.45 -3.16
C ILE A 282 -27.69 -2.46 -2.68
N ALA A 283 -27.46 -2.69 -1.38
CA ALA A 283 -26.14 -2.57 -0.75
C ALA A 283 -25.08 -3.45 -1.41
N ALA A 284 -25.39 -4.71 -1.71
CA ALA A 284 -24.45 -5.64 -2.32
C ALA A 284 -23.96 -5.16 -3.69
N SER A 285 -24.88 -4.77 -4.58
CA SER A 285 -24.52 -4.28 -5.93
C SER A 285 -23.74 -2.96 -5.86
N VAL A 286 -24.18 -2.00 -5.06
CA VAL A 286 -23.47 -0.72 -4.90
C VAL A 286 -22.07 -0.93 -4.33
N MET A 287 -21.94 -1.74 -3.29
CA MET A 287 -20.64 -2.00 -2.68
C MET A 287 -19.69 -2.74 -3.61
N ASN A 288 -20.16 -3.77 -4.31
CA ASN A 288 -19.32 -4.44 -5.30
C ASN A 288 -18.83 -3.46 -6.37
N ALA A 289 -19.66 -2.49 -6.79
CA ALA A 289 -19.25 -1.48 -7.77
C ALA A 289 -18.18 -0.54 -7.19
N VAL A 290 -18.35 -0.10 -5.94
CA VAL A 290 -17.34 0.70 -5.22
C VAL A 290 -16.04 -0.07 -5.09
N ILE A 291 -16.09 -1.33 -4.65
CA ILE A 291 -14.89 -2.16 -4.47
C ILE A 291 -14.19 -2.37 -5.81
N LEU A 292 -14.91 -2.69 -6.88
CA LEU A 292 -14.34 -2.81 -8.23
C LEU A 292 -13.63 -1.52 -8.65
N SER A 293 -14.28 -0.36 -8.46
CA SER A 293 -13.63 0.94 -8.74
C SER A 293 -12.38 1.17 -7.88
N SER A 294 -12.38 0.68 -6.64
CA SER A 294 -11.29 0.78 -5.69
C SER A 294 -10.08 -0.05 -6.09
N VAL A 295 -10.33 -1.29 -6.52
CA VAL A 295 -9.34 -2.27 -7.02
C VAL A 295 -8.65 -1.73 -8.27
N LEU A 296 -9.44 -1.27 -9.26
CA LEU A 296 -8.91 -0.70 -10.50
C LEU A 296 -8.07 0.55 -10.26
N SER A 297 -8.48 1.39 -9.31
CA SER A 297 -7.74 2.59 -8.92
C SER A 297 -6.41 2.26 -8.20
N ALA A 298 -6.40 1.25 -7.32
CA ALA A 298 -5.17 0.77 -6.68
C ALA A 298 -4.18 0.20 -7.71
N GLY A 299 -4.64 -0.67 -8.62
CA GLY A 299 -3.81 -1.23 -9.69
C GLY A 299 -3.27 -0.16 -10.65
N ASN A 300 -4.10 0.82 -11.02
CA ASN A 300 -3.72 1.96 -11.85
C ASN A 300 -2.64 2.83 -11.17
N SER A 301 -2.75 3.03 -9.85
CA SER A 301 -1.76 3.74 -9.02
C SER A 301 -0.44 2.97 -8.91
N GLY A 302 -0.50 1.65 -8.77
CA GLY A 302 0.67 0.79 -8.81
C GLY A 302 1.39 0.84 -10.16
N MET A 303 0.63 0.80 -11.26
CA MET A 303 1.18 0.93 -12.61
C MET A 303 1.82 2.30 -12.83
N TYR A 304 1.22 3.37 -12.31
CA TYR A 304 1.82 4.70 -12.31
C TYR A 304 3.16 4.68 -11.57
N ALA A 305 3.18 4.24 -10.32
CA ALA A 305 4.35 4.30 -9.44
C ALA A 305 5.54 3.47 -9.96
N SER A 306 5.30 2.20 -10.30
CA SER A 306 6.31 1.27 -10.84
C SER A 306 6.94 1.81 -12.13
N THR A 307 6.14 2.33 -13.04
CA THR A 307 6.59 2.90 -14.30
C THR A 307 7.54 4.09 -14.11
N ARG A 308 7.27 4.97 -13.13
CA ARG A 308 8.11 6.16 -12.85
C ARG A 308 9.41 5.80 -12.15
N VAL A 309 9.35 4.87 -11.20
CA VAL A 309 10.55 4.40 -10.49
C VAL A 309 11.46 3.63 -11.45
N LEU A 310 10.91 2.76 -12.30
CA LEU A 310 11.70 2.03 -13.31
C LEU A 310 12.35 2.98 -14.33
N TYR A 311 11.62 4.02 -14.74
CA TYR A 311 12.19 5.08 -15.58
C TYR A 311 13.34 5.82 -14.90
N ALA A 312 13.18 6.22 -13.63
CA ALA A 312 14.23 6.91 -12.87
C ALA A 312 15.48 6.01 -12.70
N MET A 313 15.28 4.74 -12.31
CA MET A 313 16.37 3.76 -12.25
C MET A 313 17.09 3.59 -13.60
N ALA A 314 16.37 3.62 -14.71
CA ALA A 314 16.98 3.53 -16.04
C ALA A 314 17.81 4.78 -16.40
N LYS A 315 17.43 5.96 -15.89
CA LYS A 315 18.22 7.20 -16.02
C LYS A 315 19.50 7.13 -15.19
N ASP A 316 19.43 6.53 -14.01
CA ASP A 316 20.57 6.39 -13.09
C ASP A 316 21.48 5.19 -13.44
N GLY A 317 21.26 4.52 -14.57
CA GLY A 317 22.03 3.36 -15.00
C GLY A 317 21.80 2.09 -14.16
N MET A 318 20.74 2.06 -13.36
CA MET A 318 20.29 0.94 -12.53
C MET A 318 19.31 -0.01 -13.26
N ALA A 319 18.78 0.41 -14.42
CA ALA A 319 17.95 -0.42 -15.28
C ALA A 319 18.32 -0.21 -16.78
N PRO A 320 17.89 -1.10 -17.70
CA PRO A 320 18.22 -0.96 -19.12
C PRO A 320 17.87 0.42 -19.69
N ARG A 321 18.83 1.05 -20.39
CA ARG A 321 18.71 2.43 -20.93
C ARG A 321 17.47 2.64 -21.82
N ALA A 322 16.99 1.59 -22.49
CA ALA A 322 15.78 1.66 -23.31
C ALA A 322 14.53 2.06 -22.51
N LEU A 323 14.46 1.70 -21.22
CA LEU A 323 13.35 2.02 -20.32
C LEU A 323 13.34 3.49 -19.87
N GLY A 324 14.48 4.19 -20.02
CA GLY A 324 14.67 5.60 -19.69
C GLY A 324 14.24 6.58 -20.80
N ARG A 325 13.53 6.11 -21.84
CA ARG A 325 13.04 6.93 -22.96
C ARG A 325 11.60 7.38 -22.72
N LEU A 326 11.32 8.67 -22.98
CA LEU A 326 9.98 9.25 -22.93
C LEU A 326 9.39 9.40 -24.33
N ASN A 327 8.06 9.23 -24.45
CA ASN A 327 7.34 9.61 -25.67
C ASN A 327 7.09 11.14 -25.70
N ARG A 328 6.51 11.65 -26.80
CA ARG A 328 6.18 13.10 -26.97
C ARG A 328 5.28 13.67 -25.86
N ARG A 329 4.52 12.82 -25.18
CA ARG A 329 3.59 13.18 -24.08
C ARG A 329 4.27 13.14 -22.71
N GLY A 330 5.55 12.75 -22.63
CA GLY A 330 6.30 12.66 -21.39
C GLY A 330 6.07 11.37 -20.60
N VAL A 331 5.58 10.31 -21.24
CA VAL A 331 5.30 8.99 -20.62
C VAL A 331 6.43 8.00 -20.98
N PRO A 332 7.00 7.26 -20.00
CA PRO A 332 8.01 6.25 -20.25
C PRO A 332 7.38 4.92 -20.71
N VAL A 333 7.04 4.85 -22.00
CA VAL A 333 6.28 3.72 -22.58
C VAL A 333 7.01 2.38 -22.44
N GLY A 334 8.34 2.35 -22.55
CA GLY A 334 9.11 1.12 -22.39
C GLY A 334 8.96 0.53 -20.98
N ALA A 335 9.09 1.38 -19.95
CA ALA A 335 8.89 0.98 -18.56
C ALA A 335 7.44 0.54 -18.29
N LEU A 336 6.47 1.21 -18.91
CA LEU A 336 5.05 0.85 -18.82
C LEU A 336 4.77 -0.54 -19.41
N LEU A 337 5.29 -0.83 -20.60
CA LEU A 337 5.12 -2.12 -21.28
C LEU A 337 5.72 -3.26 -20.47
N VAL A 338 6.96 -3.11 -19.96
CA VAL A 338 7.61 -4.12 -19.14
C VAL A 338 6.83 -4.39 -17.86
N THR A 339 6.40 -3.33 -17.17
CA THR A 339 5.58 -3.46 -15.96
C THR A 339 4.26 -4.18 -16.25
N THR A 340 3.60 -3.84 -17.35
CA THR A 340 2.33 -4.43 -17.78
C THR A 340 2.50 -5.92 -18.10
N ALA A 341 3.56 -6.28 -18.84
CA ALA A 341 3.85 -7.66 -19.18
C ALA A 341 4.13 -8.50 -17.92
N VAL A 342 4.91 -7.97 -16.97
CA VAL A 342 5.23 -8.68 -15.73
C VAL A 342 4.00 -8.82 -14.84
N GLY A 343 3.19 -7.77 -14.70
CA GLY A 343 1.91 -7.85 -13.98
C GLY A 343 0.94 -8.85 -14.62
N MET A 344 0.87 -8.90 -15.95
CA MET A 344 0.06 -9.87 -16.68
C MET A 344 0.55 -11.31 -16.47
N LEU A 345 1.86 -11.55 -16.52
CA LEU A 345 2.44 -12.87 -16.26
C LEU A 345 2.17 -13.34 -14.83
N ALA A 346 2.33 -12.44 -13.85
CA ALA A 346 2.00 -12.73 -12.45
C ALA A 346 0.50 -13.01 -12.26
N PHE A 347 -0.36 -12.30 -12.98
CA PHE A 347 -1.80 -12.55 -12.98
C PHE A 347 -2.14 -13.91 -13.61
N LEU A 348 -1.55 -14.26 -14.76
CA LEU A 348 -1.75 -15.57 -15.39
C LEU A 348 -1.29 -16.71 -14.48
N ALA A 349 -0.19 -16.51 -13.73
CA ALA A 349 0.25 -17.45 -12.71
C ALA A 349 -0.77 -17.62 -11.57
N SER A 350 -1.63 -16.61 -11.31
CA SER A 350 -2.67 -16.67 -10.27
C SER A 350 -3.81 -17.63 -10.58
N PHE A 351 -3.98 -18.06 -11.83
CA PHE A 351 -4.98 -19.08 -12.20
C PHE A 351 -4.59 -20.49 -11.75
N PHE A 352 -3.36 -20.70 -11.31
CA PHE A 352 -2.89 -21.98 -10.82
C PHE A 352 -3.06 -22.06 -9.30
N GLY A 353 -3.48 -23.22 -8.77
CA GLY A 353 -3.45 -23.52 -7.34
C GLY A 353 -4.59 -22.96 -6.50
N ASP A 354 -5.83 -22.95 -7.01
CA ASP A 354 -7.08 -22.74 -6.24
C ASP A 354 -7.02 -21.59 -5.22
N GLY A 355 -6.67 -20.38 -5.68
CA GLY A 355 -6.61 -19.18 -4.83
C GLY A 355 -5.34 -19.03 -3.97
N ALA A 356 -4.52 -20.07 -3.83
CA ALA A 356 -3.28 -20.03 -3.07
C ALA A 356 -2.30 -18.98 -3.63
N VAL A 357 -2.15 -18.91 -4.95
CA VAL A 357 -1.23 -17.96 -5.59
C VAL A 357 -1.64 -16.51 -5.32
N TYR A 358 -2.94 -16.20 -5.20
CA TYR A 358 -3.35 -14.85 -4.80
C TYR A 358 -2.85 -14.48 -3.40
N ASN A 359 -3.01 -15.39 -2.43
CA ASN A 359 -2.50 -15.18 -1.08
C ASN A 359 -0.98 -15.01 -1.08
N TRP A 360 -0.27 -15.67 -2.00
CA TRP A 360 1.18 -15.46 -2.17
C TRP A 360 1.50 -14.08 -2.74
N LEU A 361 0.76 -13.62 -3.75
CA LEU A 361 0.92 -12.27 -4.31
C LEU A 361 0.66 -11.20 -3.24
N LEU A 362 -0.37 -11.37 -2.41
CA LEU A 362 -0.66 -10.48 -1.27
C LEU A 362 0.48 -10.48 -0.24
N ASN A 363 0.94 -11.66 0.18
CA ASN A 363 2.01 -11.78 1.17
C ASN A 363 3.32 -11.20 0.64
N ALA A 364 3.66 -11.50 -0.61
CA ALA A 364 4.84 -10.96 -1.28
C ALA A 364 4.78 -9.44 -1.39
N SER A 365 3.64 -8.89 -1.81
CA SER A 365 3.41 -7.43 -1.87
C SER A 365 3.50 -6.78 -0.50
N GLY A 366 2.83 -7.34 0.52
CA GLY A 366 2.89 -6.84 1.89
C GLY A 366 4.32 -6.81 2.43
N MET A 367 5.08 -7.89 2.24
CA MET A 367 6.47 -8.01 2.69
C MET A 367 7.35 -6.97 1.99
N CYS A 368 7.24 -6.85 0.66
CA CYS A 368 7.97 -5.83 -0.08
C CYS A 368 7.59 -4.41 0.34
N GLY A 369 6.33 -4.16 0.68
CA GLY A 369 5.83 -2.88 1.23
C GLY A 369 6.56 -2.51 2.53
N PHE A 370 6.64 -3.44 3.49
CA PHE A 370 7.38 -3.22 4.74
C PHE A 370 8.88 -3.02 4.50
N ILE A 371 9.50 -3.74 3.55
CA ILE A 371 10.92 -3.53 3.17
C ILE A 371 11.13 -2.11 2.62
N ASN A 372 10.21 -1.61 1.80
CA ASN A 372 10.28 -0.22 1.29
C ASN A 372 10.14 0.81 2.40
N TRP A 373 9.22 0.58 3.35
CA TRP A 373 9.03 1.43 4.50
C TRP A 373 10.22 1.44 5.46
N LEU A 374 10.87 0.30 5.68
CA LEU A 374 12.19 0.23 6.33
C LEU A 374 13.20 1.11 5.59
N GLY A 375 13.21 1.05 4.26
CA GLY A 375 14.01 1.93 3.41
C GLY A 375 13.77 3.42 3.67
N ILE A 376 12.50 3.85 3.75
CA ILE A 376 12.14 5.25 4.06
C ILE A 376 12.71 5.66 5.43
N ALA A 377 12.49 4.84 6.45
CA ALA A 377 12.96 5.12 7.80
C ALA A 377 14.49 5.27 7.86
N VAL A 378 15.23 4.35 7.23
CA VAL A 378 16.70 4.38 7.16
C VAL A 378 17.19 5.60 6.38
N CYS A 379 16.61 5.88 5.22
CA CYS A 379 16.96 7.04 4.40
C CYS A 379 16.73 8.35 5.15
N HIS A 380 15.58 8.51 5.81
CA HIS A 380 15.27 9.73 6.58
C HIS A 380 16.19 9.89 7.78
N TYR A 381 16.44 8.80 8.51
CA TYR A 381 17.37 8.79 9.64
C TYR A 381 18.78 9.25 9.24
N ARG A 382 19.30 8.74 8.12
CA ARG A 382 20.62 9.10 7.62
C ARG A 382 20.65 10.50 7.03
N PHE A 383 19.64 10.88 6.25
CA PHE A 383 19.50 12.22 5.68
C PHE A 383 19.60 13.30 6.76
N ARG A 384 18.79 13.19 7.82
CA ARG A 384 18.74 14.20 8.88
C ARG A 384 20.07 14.34 9.62
N ARG A 385 20.76 13.22 9.86
CA ARG A 385 22.09 13.21 10.48
C ARG A 385 23.16 13.77 9.56
N ALA A 386 23.12 13.45 8.27
CA ALA A 386 24.03 13.99 7.27
C ALA A 386 23.86 15.50 7.13
N PHE A 387 22.61 15.98 7.04
CA PHE A 387 22.25 17.39 6.93
C PHE A 387 22.85 18.23 8.06
N VAL A 388 22.65 17.80 9.32
CA VAL A 388 23.24 18.48 10.49
C VAL A 388 24.76 18.33 10.54
N LYS A 389 25.31 17.14 10.21
CA LYS A 389 26.76 16.91 10.24
C LYS A 389 27.51 17.78 9.22
N GLN A 390 26.89 18.09 8.09
CA GLN A 390 27.45 18.96 7.04
C GLN A 390 27.22 20.46 7.33
N GLY A 391 26.71 20.81 8.53
CA GLY A 391 26.59 22.21 8.98
C GLY A 391 25.29 22.91 8.61
N HIS A 392 24.32 22.22 8.01
CA HIS A 392 23.04 22.84 7.67
C HIS A 392 22.13 22.98 8.90
N SER A 393 21.46 24.13 8.98
CA SER A 393 20.42 24.36 9.95
C SER A 393 19.14 23.66 9.52
N LEU A 394 18.47 23.00 10.47
CA LEU A 394 17.15 22.41 10.25
C LEU A 394 16.13 23.44 9.74
N GLU A 395 16.42 24.73 9.89
CA GLU A 395 15.58 25.80 9.40
C GLU A 395 15.45 25.94 7.90
N GLU A 396 16.44 25.44 7.18
CA GLU A 396 16.49 25.43 5.73
C GLU A 396 15.49 24.44 5.11
N LEU A 397 14.97 23.50 5.91
CA LEU A 397 14.11 22.44 5.41
C LEU A 397 12.67 22.93 5.18
N PRO A 398 12.10 22.73 3.96
CA PRO A 398 10.74 23.20 3.64
C PRO A 398 9.64 22.55 4.49
N TYR A 399 9.88 21.32 4.93
CA TYR A 399 9.03 20.59 5.85
C TYR A 399 9.91 19.90 6.89
N ARG A 400 9.46 19.89 8.15
CA ARG A 400 10.19 19.26 9.25
C ARG A 400 9.35 18.18 9.92
N ALA A 401 9.84 16.95 9.90
CA ALA A 401 9.33 15.84 10.69
C ALA A 401 9.64 16.11 12.17
N ARG A 402 8.60 16.52 12.92
CA ARG A 402 8.73 17.00 14.32
C ARG A 402 9.26 15.94 15.28
N TRP A 403 8.97 14.66 15.02
CA TRP A 403 9.27 13.55 15.93
C TRP A 403 10.62 12.90 15.65
N PHE A 404 11.54 13.56 14.96
CA PHE A 404 12.87 13.01 14.75
C PHE A 404 13.69 13.00 16.05
N PRO A 405 14.41 11.91 16.41
CA PRO A 405 14.58 10.64 15.68
C PRO A 405 13.55 9.56 16.05
N PHE A 406 12.68 9.79 17.03
CA PHE A 406 11.70 8.81 17.51
C PHE A 406 10.84 8.23 16.38
N GLY A 407 10.25 9.07 15.53
CA GLY A 407 9.36 8.65 14.44
C GLY A 407 9.95 7.58 13.51
N PRO A 408 11.10 7.84 12.83
CA PRO A 408 11.72 6.82 11.97
C PRO A 408 12.20 5.59 12.73
N LEU A 409 12.67 5.71 13.99
CA LEU A 409 13.11 4.56 14.78
C LEU A 409 11.95 3.67 15.21
N PHE A 410 10.85 4.26 15.68
CA PHE A 410 9.62 3.55 16.01
C PHE A 410 9.07 2.82 14.79
N ALA A 411 9.02 3.51 13.64
CA ALA A 411 8.56 2.90 12.40
C ALA A 411 9.45 1.72 11.96
N LEU A 412 10.77 1.87 12.11
CA LEU A 412 11.73 0.81 11.81
C LEU A 412 11.50 -0.43 12.68
N VAL A 413 11.34 -0.26 14.00
CA VAL A 413 11.09 -1.38 14.92
C VAL A 413 9.79 -2.11 14.58
N LEU A 414 8.69 -1.39 14.34
CA LEU A 414 7.42 -2.01 13.96
C LEU A 414 7.48 -2.71 12.60
N CYS A 415 8.20 -2.16 11.62
CA CYS A 415 8.41 -2.86 10.35
C CYS A 415 9.22 -4.15 10.54
N LEU A 416 10.25 -4.15 11.40
CA LEU A 416 10.99 -5.39 11.71
C LEU A 416 10.09 -6.43 12.39
N ILE A 417 9.24 -6.00 13.33
CA ILE A 417 8.24 -6.87 13.96
C ILE A 417 7.28 -7.44 12.91
N ALA A 418 6.81 -6.64 11.96
CA ALA A 418 5.93 -7.13 10.88
C ALA A 418 6.64 -8.14 9.97
N VAL A 419 7.86 -7.81 9.51
CA VAL A 419 8.66 -8.65 8.60
C VAL A 419 8.99 -9.99 9.23
N PHE A 420 9.50 -10.00 10.46
CA PHE A 420 9.88 -11.25 11.13
C PHE A 420 8.69 -11.95 11.80
N GLY A 421 7.63 -11.21 12.11
CA GLY A 421 6.45 -11.72 12.78
C GLY A 421 5.42 -12.38 11.87
N GLN A 422 5.55 -12.23 10.55
CA GLN A 422 4.65 -12.84 9.58
C GLN A 422 4.71 -14.37 9.63
N ASN A 423 3.57 -15.04 9.71
CA ASN A 423 3.50 -16.51 9.65
C ASN A 423 4.37 -17.24 10.70
N LEU A 424 4.54 -16.64 11.89
CA LEU A 424 5.23 -17.30 13.01
C LEU A 424 4.58 -18.64 13.42
N GLY A 425 3.28 -18.79 13.15
CA GLY A 425 2.53 -20.03 13.35
C GLY A 425 3.11 -21.23 12.58
N ALA A 426 3.73 -21.00 11.42
CA ALA A 426 4.39 -22.05 10.63
C ALA A 426 5.62 -22.65 11.33
N PHE A 427 6.22 -21.96 12.30
CA PHE A 427 7.33 -22.46 13.10
C PHE A 427 6.89 -23.15 14.40
N THR A 428 5.67 -22.86 14.88
CA THR A 428 5.18 -23.31 16.20
C THR A 428 4.14 -24.43 16.12
N GLY A 429 3.76 -24.87 14.92
CA GLY A 429 2.86 -26.00 14.72
C GLY A 429 3.48 -27.36 15.09
N GLY A 430 2.69 -28.43 15.03
CA GLY A 430 3.16 -29.80 15.27
C GLY A 430 4.23 -30.29 14.28
N SER A 431 4.32 -29.64 13.11
CA SER A 431 5.41 -29.74 12.14
C SER A 431 5.71 -28.37 11.55
N ILE A 432 6.96 -28.15 11.12
CA ILE A 432 7.36 -26.90 10.47
C ILE A 432 6.82 -26.89 9.04
N ASP A 433 5.98 -25.90 8.72
CA ASP A 433 5.48 -25.67 7.37
C ASP A 433 6.53 -24.92 6.53
N TRP A 434 7.49 -25.67 6.00
CA TRP A 434 8.55 -25.14 5.14
C TRP A 434 8.03 -24.43 3.90
N TYR A 435 6.88 -24.89 3.37
CA TYR A 435 6.27 -24.29 2.20
C TYR A 435 5.67 -22.92 2.52
N GLY A 436 4.86 -22.84 3.59
CA GLY A 436 4.31 -21.57 4.06
C GLY A 436 5.38 -20.55 4.44
N ILE A 437 6.48 -21.01 5.05
CA ILE A 437 7.64 -20.15 5.35
C ILE A 437 8.27 -19.63 4.06
N LEU A 438 8.58 -20.51 3.11
CA LEU A 438 9.19 -20.12 1.85
C LEU A 438 8.32 -19.08 1.13
N VAL A 439 7.03 -19.35 0.99
CA VAL A 439 6.07 -18.45 0.36
C VAL A 439 5.98 -17.09 1.08
N SER A 440 5.93 -17.08 2.41
CA SER A 440 5.73 -15.85 3.19
C SER A 440 6.96 -14.96 3.21
N TYR A 441 8.16 -15.58 3.18
CA TYR A 441 9.42 -14.87 3.38
C TYR A 441 10.24 -14.70 2.10
N ILE A 442 9.88 -15.28 0.95
CA ILE A 442 10.70 -15.28 -0.29
C ILE A 442 11.20 -13.89 -0.71
N SER A 443 10.39 -12.85 -0.51
CA SER A 443 10.76 -11.46 -0.83
C SER A 443 11.97 -10.96 -0.04
N LEU A 444 12.20 -11.46 1.18
CA LEU A 444 13.30 -11.02 2.03
C LEU A 444 14.67 -11.56 1.55
N PRO A 445 14.88 -12.88 1.35
CA PRO A 445 16.10 -13.38 0.71
C PRO A 445 16.32 -12.78 -0.67
N LEU A 446 15.27 -12.61 -1.48
CA LEU A 446 15.39 -11.99 -2.81
C LEU A 446 15.92 -10.55 -2.70
N PHE A 447 15.37 -9.74 -1.80
CA PHE A 447 15.87 -8.39 -1.54
C PHE A 447 17.34 -8.38 -1.08
N LEU A 448 17.69 -9.25 -0.13
CA LEU A 448 19.06 -9.35 0.38
C LEU A 448 20.05 -9.82 -0.70
N LEU A 449 19.65 -10.76 -1.55
CA LEU A 449 20.45 -11.23 -2.68
C LEU A 449 20.69 -10.11 -3.70
N ILE A 450 19.65 -9.34 -4.04
CA ILE A 450 19.77 -8.18 -4.94
C ILE A 450 20.69 -7.12 -4.31
N TRP A 451 20.50 -6.83 -3.02
CA TRP A 451 21.30 -5.82 -2.31
C TRP A 451 22.77 -6.22 -2.18
N PHE A 452 23.05 -7.38 -1.59
CA PHE A 452 24.42 -7.84 -1.36
C PHE A 452 25.11 -8.25 -2.68
N GLY A 453 24.37 -8.82 -3.63
CA GLY A 453 24.90 -9.14 -4.96
C GLY A 453 25.37 -7.90 -5.71
N TYR A 454 24.54 -6.85 -5.75
CA TYR A 454 24.94 -5.58 -6.37
C TYR A 454 26.08 -4.92 -5.59
N ARG A 455 26.04 -4.98 -4.25
CA ARG A 455 27.10 -4.45 -3.38
C ARG A 455 28.45 -5.09 -3.69
N TRP A 456 28.49 -6.42 -3.83
CA TRP A 456 29.69 -7.17 -4.15
C TRP A 456 30.20 -6.84 -5.55
N PHE A 457 29.32 -6.92 -6.56
CA PHE A 457 29.69 -6.70 -7.97
C PHE A 457 30.17 -5.27 -8.25
N ARG A 458 29.48 -4.25 -7.70
CA ARG A 458 29.83 -2.83 -7.89
C ARG A 458 30.76 -2.28 -6.79
N LYS A 459 31.21 -3.12 -5.86
CA LYS A 459 32.01 -2.71 -4.68
C LYS A 459 31.41 -1.51 -3.94
N SER A 460 30.08 -1.46 -3.89
CA SER A 460 29.33 -0.33 -3.32
C SER A 460 29.56 -0.25 -1.81
N ARG A 461 29.83 0.96 -1.30
CA ARG A 461 30.03 1.23 0.13
C ARG A 461 28.92 2.13 0.65
N ILE A 462 28.73 2.06 1.97
CA ILE A 462 27.86 2.99 2.68
C ILE A 462 28.46 4.39 2.53
N VAL A 463 27.64 5.36 2.10
CA VAL A 463 28.06 6.75 1.92
C VAL A 463 28.28 7.38 3.30
N PRO A 464 29.48 7.87 3.65
CA PRO A 464 29.70 8.57 4.91
C PRO A 464 28.76 9.77 5.05
N LEU A 465 28.33 10.10 6.28
CA LEU A 465 27.35 11.16 6.50
C LEU A 465 27.81 12.55 6.01
N ASP A 466 29.12 12.80 6.04
CA ASP A 466 29.81 13.99 5.54
C ASP A 466 29.94 14.02 4.00
N GLN A 467 29.65 12.91 3.32
CA GLN A 467 29.74 12.77 1.86
C GLN A 467 28.38 12.51 1.21
N CYS A 468 27.30 12.49 2.00
CA CYS A 468 25.95 12.36 1.45
C CYS A 468 25.65 13.56 0.55
N ASP A 469 25.21 13.30 -0.68
CA ASP A 469 24.84 14.33 -1.64
C ASP A 469 23.52 15.02 -1.22
N LEU A 470 23.66 16.27 -0.78
CA LEU A 470 22.57 17.15 -0.37
C LEU A 470 22.10 18.09 -1.51
N SER A 471 22.65 18.00 -2.72
CA SER A 471 22.26 18.86 -3.84
C SER A 471 20.78 18.70 -4.22
N THR A 472 20.07 19.80 -4.45
CA THR A 472 18.63 19.77 -4.81
C THR A 472 18.36 19.72 -6.32
N HIS A 473 19.41 19.65 -7.14
CA HIS A 473 19.34 19.58 -8.61
C HIS A 473 20.23 18.43 -9.10
N PRO A 474 19.74 17.55 -10.00
CA PRO A 474 20.64 16.68 -10.75
C PRO A 474 21.42 17.54 -11.76
N GLU A 475 22.75 17.40 -11.77
CA GLU A 475 23.61 17.90 -12.86
C GLU A 475 23.27 17.26 -14.20
#